data_AF-A0A351EM65-F1
#
_entry.id   AF-A0A351EM65-F1
#
_cell.length_a   1.000
_cell.length_b   1.000
_cell.length_c   1.000
_cell.angle_alpha   90.00
_cell.angle_beta   90.00
_cell.angle_gamma   90.00
#
_symmetry.space_group_name_H-M   'P 1'
#
loop_
_entity.id
_entity.type
_entity.pdbx_description
1 polymer ?
#
loop_
_entity_poly.entity_id
_entity_poly.type
_entity_poly.pdbx_seq_one_letter_code
_entity_poly.pdbx_strand_id
1 'polypeptide(L)'
;MSSARDITRSAWPARSTYLDFPLGHTAGKPNEPELNASIMRDTLAAFESLSEPGAMAHLAYRWADTDDWKDKVFAPVESSEGSEKSSEYEDDRVARHDTPQYQTEKDHQAAEHSHEGEECLVCAGIDY
;
A
#
# COMPACT_ATOMS: atom_id res chain seq x y z
N MET A 1 -5.91 -8.77 6.25
CA MET A 1 -6.76 -7.73 5.68
C MET A 1 -6.28 -7.42 4.27
N SER A 2 -7.18 -7.23 3.31
CA SER A 2 -6.83 -7.00 1.90
C SER A 2 -7.87 -6.14 1.18
N SER A 3 -7.44 -5.44 0.14
CA SER A 3 -8.28 -4.71 -0.82
C SER A 3 -8.42 -5.42 -2.16
N ALA A 4 -7.78 -6.57 -2.34
CA ALA A 4 -7.83 -7.36 -3.58
C ALA A 4 -8.61 -8.67 -3.33
N ARG A 5 -9.94 -8.60 -3.36
CA ARG A 5 -10.83 -9.71 -2.93
C ARG A 5 -10.51 -11.03 -3.62
N ASP A 6 -10.53 -11.04 -4.95
CA ASP A 6 -10.47 -12.29 -5.72
C ASP A 6 -9.06 -12.90 -5.70
N ILE A 7 -8.02 -12.05 -5.72
CA ILE A 7 -6.63 -12.47 -5.52
C ILE A 7 -6.47 -13.10 -4.13
N THR A 8 -7.01 -12.45 -3.10
CA THR A 8 -6.92 -12.94 -1.71
C THR A 8 -7.66 -14.26 -1.55
N ARG A 9 -8.85 -14.42 -2.16
CA ARG A 9 -9.56 -15.71 -2.16
C ARG A 9 -8.77 -16.80 -2.86
N SER A 10 -8.12 -16.48 -3.98
CA SER A 10 -7.32 -17.43 -4.76
C SER A 10 -6.06 -17.89 -4.01
N ALA A 11 -5.46 -17.03 -3.20
CA ALA A 11 -4.36 -17.39 -2.30
C ALA A 11 -4.80 -18.28 -1.12
N TRP A 12 -6.12 -18.43 -0.91
CA TRP A 12 -6.74 -19.30 0.11
C TRP A 12 -6.12 -19.18 1.51
N PRO A 13 -6.05 -17.95 2.09
CA PRO A 13 -5.54 -17.77 3.44
C PRO A 13 -6.46 -18.42 4.46
N ALA A 14 -5.90 -18.82 5.61
CA ALA A 14 -6.69 -19.44 6.69
C ALA A 14 -7.91 -18.59 7.07
N ARG A 15 -7.74 -17.28 7.24
CA ARG A 15 -8.82 -16.30 7.49
C ARG A 15 -8.43 -14.97 6.87
N SER A 16 -9.41 -14.21 6.41
CA SER A 16 -9.15 -12.88 5.85
C SER A 16 -10.30 -11.91 6.09
N THR A 17 -9.97 -10.62 6.04
CA THR A 17 -10.94 -9.54 5.95
C THR A 17 -10.70 -8.79 4.65
N TYR A 18 -11.78 -8.38 4.01
CA TYR A 18 -11.79 -7.58 2.79
C TYR A 18 -12.33 -6.19 3.08
N LEU A 19 -11.60 -5.16 2.65
CA LEU A 19 -11.97 -3.75 2.71
C LEU A 19 -11.98 -3.21 1.28
N ASP A 20 -13.11 -2.70 0.81
CA ASP A 20 -13.27 -2.20 -0.56
C ASP A 20 -12.73 -0.77 -0.72
N PHE A 21 -11.46 -0.60 -0.40
CA PHE A 21 -10.69 0.64 -0.52
C PHE A 21 -9.63 0.48 -1.62
N PRO A 22 -9.11 1.58 -2.20
CA PRO A 22 -8.02 1.51 -3.18
C PRO A 22 -6.82 0.70 -2.66
N LEU A 23 -6.07 0.09 -3.58
CA LEU A 23 -4.80 -0.55 -3.24
C LEU A 23 -3.88 0.48 -2.56
N GLY A 24 -3.13 0.02 -1.56
CA GLY A 24 -2.33 0.88 -0.67
C GLY A 24 -3.09 1.47 0.53
N HIS A 25 -4.42 1.41 0.56
CA HIS A 25 -5.26 1.97 1.64
C HIS A 25 -5.99 0.91 2.46
N THR A 26 -5.41 -0.28 2.58
CA THR A 26 -6.03 -1.42 3.30
C THR A 26 -6.24 -1.15 4.79
N ALA A 27 -5.51 -0.22 5.40
CA ALA A 27 -5.63 0.18 6.81
C ALA A 27 -6.50 1.43 7.04
N GLY A 28 -7.15 1.95 6.00
CA GLY A 28 -8.06 3.09 6.06
C GLY A 28 -7.56 4.32 5.30
N LYS A 29 -8.15 5.48 5.58
CA LYS A 29 -7.91 6.73 4.84
C LYS A 29 -6.73 7.51 5.43
N PRO A 30 -5.98 8.25 4.60
CA PRO A 30 -4.96 9.17 5.11
C PRO A 30 -5.60 10.19 6.06
N ASN A 31 -4.91 10.48 7.18
CA ASN A 31 -5.33 11.50 8.15
C ASN A 31 -6.68 11.27 8.85
N GLU A 32 -7.22 10.04 8.82
CA GLU A 32 -8.44 9.67 9.56
C GLU A 32 -8.14 8.57 10.61
N PRO A 33 -7.39 8.89 11.69
CA PRO A 33 -6.90 7.87 12.63
C PRO A 33 -8.01 7.11 13.36
N GLU A 34 -9.15 7.76 13.65
CA GLU A 34 -10.30 7.10 14.28
C GLU A 34 -10.95 6.06 13.36
N LEU A 35 -11.07 6.37 12.07
CA LEU A 35 -11.54 5.43 11.06
C LEU A 35 -10.57 4.25 10.94
N ASN A 36 -9.27 4.54 10.83
CA ASN A 36 -8.23 3.53 10.70
C ASN A 36 -8.24 2.58 11.91
N ALA A 37 -8.37 3.13 13.12
CA ALA A 37 -8.50 2.34 14.34
C ALA A 37 -9.76 1.46 14.33
N SER A 38 -10.88 1.96 13.82
CA SER A 38 -12.14 1.21 13.75
C SER A 38 -12.05 0.03 12.77
N ILE A 39 -11.48 0.27 11.58
CA ILE A 39 -11.17 -0.77 10.57
C ILE A 39 -10.29 -1.86 11.16
N MET A 40 -9.25 -1.48 11.90
CA MET A 40 -8.34 -2.43 12.54
C MET A 40 -9.02 -3.24 13.65
N ARG A 41 -9.88 -2.63 14.47
CA ARG A 41 -10.65 -3.35 15.49
C ARG A 41 -11.59 -4.38 14.87
N ASP A 42 -12.35 -4.00 13.85
CA ASP A 42 -13.27 -4.93 13.18
C ASP A 42 -12.52 -6.06 12.46
N THR A 43 -11.35 -5.75 11.89
CA THR A 43 -10.46 -6.76 11.31
C THR A 43 -9.98 -7.76 12.36
N LEU A 44 -9.58 -7.29 13.54
CA LEU A 44 -9.14 -8.17 14.62
C LEU A 44 -10.29 -8.99 15.20
N ALA A 45 -11.49 -8.40 15.32
CA ALA A 45 -12.69 -9.13 15.74
C ALA A 45 -13.06 -10.28 14.79
N ALA A 46 -12.64 -10.23 13.51
CA ALA A 46 -12.84 -11.33 12.57
C ALA A 46 -12.10 -12.62 12.97
N PHE A 47 -11.03 -12.55 13.78
CA PHE A 47 -10.38 -13.75 14.30
C PHE A 47 -11.28 -14.54 15.23
N GLU A 48 -12.21 -13.88 15.92
CA GLU A 48 -13.16 -14.50 16.84
C GLU A 48 -14.38 -15.06 16.11
N SER A 49 -14.79 -14.44 15.00
CA SER A 49 -16.01 -14.81 14.27
C SER A 49 -15.78 -15.76 13.09
N LEU A 50 -14.62 -15.73 12.44
CA LEU A 50 -14.30 -16.62 11.34
C LEU A 50 -13.69 -17.92 11.87
N SER A 51 -14.45 -19.02 11.86
CA SER A 51 -13.98 -20.34 12.31
C SER A 51 -13.42 -21.23 11.21
N GLU A 52 -13.89 -21.06 9.97
CA GLU A 52 -13.56 -21.95 8.85
C GLU A 52 -12.33 -21.47 8.05
N PRO A 53 -11.44 -22.40 7.60
CA PRO A 53 -10.38 -22.08 6.66
C PRO A 53 -10.91 -21.46 5.37
N GLY A 54 -10.23 -20.41 4.87
CA GLY A 54 -10.64 -19.71 3.66
C GLY A 54 -11.79 -18.72 3.86
N ALA A 55 -12.34 -18.59 5.08
CA ALA A 55 -13.39 -17.64 5.35
C ALA A 55 -12.91 -16.19 5.21
N MET A 56 -13.80 -15.34 4.71
CA MET A 56 -13.53 -13.93 4.42
C MET A 56 -14.66 -13.04 4.91
N ALA A 57 -14.39 -12.18 5.90
CA ALA A 57 -15.32 -11.13 6.30
C ALA A 57 -15.21 -9.92 5.35
N HIS A 58 -16.32 -9.28 5.05
CA HIS A 58 -16.37 -8.03 4.28
C HIS A 58 -16.68 -6.88 5.25
N LEU A 59 -15.77 -5.90 5.35
CA LEU A 59 -15.99 -4.74 6.21
C LEU A 59 -16.91 -3.73 5.53
N ALA A 60 -17.75 -3.04 6.31
CA ALA A 60 -18.81 -2.17 5.79
C ALA A 60 -18.40 -0.70 5.54
N TYR A 61 -17.10 -0.40 5.63
CA TYR A 61 -16.59 0.95 5.41
C TYR A 61 -16.61 1.33 3.94
N ARG A 62 -16.84 2.61 3.63
CA ARG A 62 -16.86 3.14 2.25
C ARG A 62 -15.74 4.14 2.04
N TRP A 63 -15.03 4.02 0.91
CA TRP A 63 -13.98 4.96 0.54
C TRP A 63 -14.57 6.35 0.22
N ALA A 64 -15.67 6.39 -0.53
CA ALA A 64 -16.40 7.61 -0.86
C ALA A 64 -17.90 7.33 -0.92
N ASP A 65 -18.70 8.39 -1.06
CA ASP A 65 -20.16 8.26 -1.19
C ASP A 65 -20.58 7.55 -2.48
N THR A 66 -19.74 7.64 -3.52
CA THR A 66 -19.89 6.99 -4.82
C THR A 66 -18.68 6.12 -5.14
N ASP A 67 -18.83 5.22 -6.11
CA ASP A 67 -17.79 4.29 -6.56
C ASP A 67 -16.96 4.85 -7.73
N ASP A 68 -17.15 6.11 -8.11
CA ASP A 68 -16.48 6.76 -9.26
C ASP A 68 -14.94 6.76 -9.16
N TRP A 69 -14.41 6.55 -7.96
CA TRP A 69 -12.97 6.38 -7.74
C TRP A 69 -12.44 5.08 -8.37
N LYS A 70 -13.27 4.04 -8.52
CA LYS A 70 -12.89 2.74 -9.09
C LYS A 70 -12.52 2.85 -10.57
N ASP A 71 -13.09 3.82 -11.26
CA ASP A 71 -12.77 4.08 -12.67
C ASP A 71 -11.36 4.68 -12.83
N LYS A 72 -10.84 5.34 -11.79
CA LYS A 72 -9.53 6.03 -11.82
C LYS A 72 -8.36 5.15 -11.38
N VAL A 73 -8.60 4.08 -10.61
CA VAL A 73 -7.50 3.26 -10.05
C VAL A 73 -6.80 2.37 -11.08
N PHE A 74 -7.42 2.12 -12.22
CA PHE A 74 -6.81 1.42 -13.36
C PHE A 74 -6.68 2.30 -14.61
N ALA A 75 -7.04 3.58 -14.51
CA ALA A 75 -6.91 4.49 -15.63
C ALA A 75 -5.42 4.77 -15.87
N PRO A 76 -4.92 4.64 -17.11
CA PRO A 76 -3.66 5.26 -17.48
C PRO A 76 -3.72 6.74 -17.13
N VAL A 77 -2.61 7.31 -16.64
CA VAL A 77 -2.51 8.75 -16.41
C VAL A 77 -2.93 9.44 -17.71
N GLU A 78 -3.95 10.31 -17.65
CA GLU A 78 -4.32 11.12 -18.81
C GLU A 78 -3.08 11.92 -19.20
N SER A 79 -2.56 11.65 -20.40
CA SER A 79 -1.44 12.40 -20.97
C SER A 79 -1.72 13.89 -20.83
N SER A 80 -0.90 14.61 -20.07
CA SER A 80 -0.96 16.07 -20.02
C SER A 80 -0.92 16.64 -21.44
N GLU A 81 -1.64 17.74 -21.71
CA GLU A 81 -1.67 18.40 -23.03
C GLU A 81 -0.24 18.65 -23.53
N GLY A 82 0.26 17.76 -24.41
CA GLY A 82 1.63 17.78 -24.90
C GLY A 82 2.28 16.40 -25.10
N SER A 83 1.81 15.33 -24.44
CA SER A 83 2.35 13.99 -24.70
C SER A 83 1.75 13.41 -25.98
N GLU A 84 2.62 13.03 -26.92
CA GLU A 84 2.23 12.34 -28.15
C GLU A 84 1.44 11.07 -27.79
N LYS A 85 0.32 10.83 -28.49
CA LYS A 85 -0.55 9.67 -28.30
C LYS A 85 0.18 8.36 -28.64
N SER A 86 1.02 7.89 -27.75
CA SER A 86 1.47 6.50 -27.77
C SER A 86 0.44 5.67 -27.00
N SER A 87 0.03 4.53 -27.57
CA SER A 87 -0.85 3.57 -26.91
C SER A 87 -0.09 2.71 -25.88
N GLU A 88 1.12 3.11 -25.52
CA GLU A 88 1.90 2.49 -24.46
C GLU A 88 1.47 3.10 -23.14
N TYR A 89 1.20 2.25 -22.15
CA TYR A 89 1.03 2.68 -20.78
C TYR A 89 2.26 3.50 -20.39
N GLU A 90 2.09 4.81 -20.17
CA GLU A 90 3.17 5.63 -19.64
C GLU A 90 3.61 5.01 -18.32
N ASP A 91 4.89 4.68 -18.23
CA ASP A 91 5.50 4.14 -17.02
C ASP A 91 5.46 5.24 -15.94
N ASP A 92 4.48 5.16 -15.05
CA ASP A 92 4.25 6.09 -13.96
C ASP A 92 5.24 5.90 -12.79
N ARG A 93 6.16 4.93 -12.90
CA ARG A 93 7.21 4.73 -11.91
C ARG A 93 8.20 5.89 -11.98
N VAL A 94 8.56 6.40 -10.79
CA VAL A 94 9.61 7.41 -10.66
C VAL A 94 10.94 6.84 -11.16
N ALA A 95 11.77 7.71 -11.75
CA ALA A 95 13.13 7.36 -12.16
C ALA A 95 13.91 6.73 -11.00
N ARG A 96 14.68 5.69 -11.31
CA ARG A 96 15.63 5.13 -10.35
C ARG A 96 16.81 6.07 -10.25
N HIS A 97 17.05 6.62 -9.07
CA HIS A 97 18.21 7.44 -8.79
C HIS A 97 19.34 6.56 -8.23
N ASP A 98 20.58 6.93 -8.55
CA ASP A 98 21.80 6.40 -7.95
C ASP A 98 22.05 6.96 -6.55
N THR A 99 21.38 8.06 -6.21
CA THR A 99 21.40 8.67 -4.87
C THR A 99 20.32 8.06 -3.96
N PRO A 100 20.68 7.68 -2.72
CA PRO A 100 19.71 7.22 -1.73
C PRO A 100 18.60 8.25 -1.48
N GLN A 101 17.37 7.77 -1.36
CA GLN A 101 16.19 8.61 -1.10
C GLN A 101 15.71 8.40 0.34
N TYR A 102 15.45 9.49 1.06
CA TYR A 102 15.06 9.47 2.47
C TYR A 102 13.67 10.06 2.66
N GLN A 103 12.89 9.52 3.61
CA GLN A 103 11.55 10.03 3.91
C GLN A 103 11.61 11.44 4.53
N THR A 104 12.62 11.70 5.36
CA THR A 104 12.86 13.00 5.99
C THR A 104 14.36 13.33 6.05
N GLU A 105 14.69 14.61 6.26
CA GLU A 105 16.08 15.05 6.52
C GLU A 105 16.67 14.40 7.77
N LYS A 106 15.84 14.09 8.77
CA LYS A 106 16.26 13.37 9.96
C LYS A 106 16.71 11.95 9.62
N ASP A 107 16.04 11.29 8.67
CA ASP A 107 16.41 9.94 8.22
C ASP A 107 17.72 9.98 7.42
N HIS A 108 17.92 11.03 6.61
CA HIS A 108 19.18 11.29 5.92
C HIS A 108 20.35 11.40 6.92
N GLN A 109 20.23 12.28 7.93
CA GLN A 109 21.27 12.46 8.95
C GLN A 109 21.52 11.19 9.78
N ALA A 110 20.46 10.45 10.13
CA ALA A 110 20.60 9.19 10.85
C ALA A 110 21.34 8.13 10.02
N ALA A 111 21.10 8.10 8.70
CA ALA A 111 21.81 7.22 7.79
C ALA A 111 23.27 7.63 7.64
N GLU A 112 23.58 8.91 7.41
CA GLU A 112 24.96 9.41 7.36
C GLU A 112 25.72 9.05 8.64
N HIS A 113 25.14 9.34 9.81
CA HIS A 113 25.76 9.03 11.10
C HIS A 113 26.01 7.53 11.30
N SER A 114 25.10 6.67 10.82
CA SER A 114 25.26 5.22 10.91
C SER A 114 26.32 4.67 9.94
N HIS A 115 26.67 5.42 8.88
CA HIS A 115 27.62 5.02 7.84
C HIS A 115 28.93 5.82 7.86
N GLU A 116 29.09 6.79 8.79
CA GLU A 116 30.21 7.73 8.89
C GLU A 116 31.60 7.05 9.02
N GLY A 117 31.63 5.75 9.31
CA GLY A 117 32.86 4.94 9.36
C GLY A 117 32.82 3.65 8.53
N GLU A 118 31.88 3.48 7.59
CA GLU A 118 31.69 2.26 6.76
C GLU A 118 31.44 0.96 7.56
N GLU A 119 31.31 1.03 8.88
CA GLU A 119 31.10 -0.10 9.80
C GLU A 119 29.62 -0.29 10.17
N CYS A 120 28.70 -0.04 9.23
CA CYS A 120 27.29 -0.32 9.50
C CYS A 120 27.10 -1.84 9.66
N LEU A 121 26.89 -2.29 10.89
CA LEU A 121 26.68 -3.72 11.24
C LEU A 121 25.51 -4.36 10.48
N VAL A 122 24.59 -3.55 9.92
CA VAL A 122 23.47 -4.00 9.10
C VAL A 122 23.86 -4.14 7.62
N CYS A 123 24.80 -3.31 7.14
CA CYS A 123 25.26 -3.29 5.75
C CYS A 123 26.55 -4.10 5.52
N ALA A 124 27.09 -4.75 6.56
CA ALA A 124 28.26 -5.62 6.46
C ALA A 124 28.02 -6.72 5.41
N GLY A 125 28.78 -6.67 4.31
CA GLY A 125 28.69 -7.63 3.20
C GLY A 125 27.93 -7.13 1.96
N ILE A 126 27.54 -5.86 1.90
CA ILE A 126 27.14 -5.20 0.66
C ILE A 126 28.35 -4.44 0.12
N ASP A 127 29.03 -5.00 -0.88
CA ASP A 127 30.11 -4.31 -1.58
C ASP A 127 29.52 -3.14 -2.39
N TYR A 128 30.07 -1.93 -2.21
CA TYR A 128 29.74 -0.73 -2.99
C TYR A 128 30.47 -0.70 -4.34
#